data_AF-A0A6V7LIY6-F1
#
_entry.id   AF-A0A6V7LIY6-F1
#
_cell.length_a   1.000
_cell.length_b   1.000
_cell.length_c   1.000
_cell.angle_alpha   90.00
_cell.angle_beta   90.00
_cell.angle_gamma   90.00
#
_symmetry.space_group_name_H-M   'P 1'
#
loop_
_entity.id
_entity.type
_entity.pdbx_description
1 polymer ?
#
loop_
_entity_poly.entity_id
_entity_poly.type
_entity_poly.pdbx_seq_one_letter_code
_entity_poly.pdbx_strand_id
1 'polypeptide(L)' 'GPAGVRAQAMDNDGNLVDDFVFDGGVGSIGSRVLHCRNAPSPAATSSLAIAKYISDKLEKDFKF' A
#
# COMPACT_ATOMS: atom_id res chain seq x y z
N GLY A 1 9.51 20.35 15.28
CA GLY A 1 8.21 19.70 15.48
C GLY A 1 8.40 18.45 16.32
N PRO A 2 7.33 17.81 16.83
CA PRO A 2 7.44 16.54 17.54
C PRO A 2 8.05 15.45 16.63
N ALA A 3 8.61 14.40 17.23
CA ALA A 3 9.13 13.26 16.48
C ALA A 3 8.02 12.58 15.67
N GLY A 4 8.34 12.16 14.44
CA GLY A 4 7.43 11.43 13.54
C GLY A 4 7.89 10.00 13.35
N VAL A 5 6.95 9.07 13.21
CA VAL A 5 7.22 7.66 12.88
C VAL A 5 6.71 7.39 11.46
N ARG A 6 7.56 6.80 10.61
CA ARG A 6 7.18 6.30 9.28
C ARG A 6 7.06 4.79 9.34
N ALA A 7 5.89 4.26 8.99
CA ALA A 7 5.77 2.85 8.64
C ALA A 7 6.45 2.66 7.28
N GLN A 8 7.62 2.05 7.27
CA GLN A 8 8.43 1.82 6.08
C GLN A 8 8.78 0.34 6.00
N ALA A 9 8.43 -0.28 4.87
CA ALA A 9 8.76 -1.68 4.64
C ALA A 9 10.25 -1.87 4.33
N MET A 10 10.75 -3.03 4.72
CA MET A 10 12.10 -3.51 4.43
C MET A 10 11.96 -4.88 3.76
N ASP A 11 12.76 -5.13 2.73
CA ASP A 11 12.82 -6.43 2.07
C ASP A 11 13.71 -7.43 2.85
N ASN A 12 13.80 -8.66 2.36
CA ASN A 12 14.56 -9.72 3.03
C ASN A 12 16.08 -9.49 2.99
N ASP A 13 16.56 -8.62 2.10
CA ASP A 13 17.97 -8.27 1.96
C ASP A 13 18.32 -7.03 2.81
N GLY A 14 17.34 -6.45 3.51
CA GLY A 14 17.52 -5.29 4.39
C GLY A 14 17.36 -3.95 3.68
N ASN A 15 16.98 -3.91 2.40
CA ASN A 15 16.76 -2.67 1.69
C ASN A 15 15.39 -2.08 2.02
N LEU A 16 15.34 -0.74 2.05
CA LEU A 16 14.10 -0.02 2.25
C LEU A 16 13.28 -0.03 0.97
N VAL A 17 11.98 -0.31 1.09
CA VAL A 17 11.09 -0.28 -0.06
C VAL A 17 10.60 1.14 -0.29
N ASP A 18 10.86 1.69 -1.48
CA ASP A 18 10.49 3.05 -1.83
C ASP A 18 9.09 3.19 -2.44
N ASP A 19 8.55 2.10 -3.00
CA ASP A 19 7.28 2.09 -3.73
C ASP A 19 6.23 1.19 -3.05
N PHE A 20 5.05 1.08 -3.65
CA PHE A 20 3.96 0.30 -3.12
C PHE A 20 4.30 -1.18 -2.92
N VAL A 21 3.87 -1.72 -1.78
CA VAL A 21 3.82 -3.17 -1.54
C VAL A 21 2.38 -3.53 -1.27
N PHE A 22 1.77 -4.27 -2.20
CA PHE A 22 0.42 -4.79 -2.05
C PHE A 22 0.43 -6.28 -1.78
N ASP A 23 -0.53 -6.72 -0.97
CA ASP A 23 -0.82 -8.13 -0.74
C ASP A 23 -2.33 -8.36 -0.78
N GLY A 24 -2.74 -9.54 -1.27
CA GLY A 24 -4.14 -9.92 -1.45
C GLY A 24 -4.50 -11.10 -0.56
N GLY A 25 -5.66 -11.07 0.08
CA GLY A 25 -6.11 -12.20 0.89
C GLY A 25 -6.60 -13.38 0.03
N VAL A 26 -6.58 -14.58 0.60
CA VAL A 26 -7.18 -15.79 0.00
C VAL A 26 -8.53 -16.13 0.62
N GLY A 27 -9.38 -16.85 -0.12
CA GLY A 27 -10.72 -17.26 0.32
C GLY A 27 -11.83 -16.24 0.02
N SER A 28 -13.04 -16.53 0.50
CA SER A 28 -14.26 -15.76 0.17
C SER A 28 -14.23 -14.30 0.66
N ILE A 29 -13.56 -14.06 1.79
CA ILE A 29 -13.34 -12.73 2.36
C ILE A 29 -12.04 -12.14 1.86
N GLY A 30 -10.94 -12.92 1.88
CA GLY A 30 -9.61 -12.40 1.54
C GLY A 30 -9.51 -11.89 0.10
N SER A 31 -10.23 -12.51 -0.84
CA SER A 31 -10.29 -12.06 -2.24
C SER A 31 -10.90 -10.66 -2.43
N ARG A 32 -11.48 -10.08 -1.38
CA ARG A 32 -12.09 -8.74 -1.36
C ARG A 32 -11.32 -7.77 -0.45
N VAL A 33 -10.09 -8.12 -0.06
CA VAL A 33 -9.23 -7.30 0.81
C VAL A 33 -7.89 -7.06 0.12
N LEU A 34 -7.50 -5.79 0.08
CA LEU A 34 -6.18 -5.35 -0.41
C LEU A 34 -5.39 -4.78 0.77
N HIS A 35 -4.25 -5.39 1.08
CA HIS A 35 -3.31 -4.89 2.08
C HIS A 35 -2.28 -3.97 1.40
N CYS A 36 -2.28 -2.69 1.73
CA CYS A 36 -1.22 -1.74 1.34
C CYS A 36 -0.16 -1.71 2.45
N ARG A 37 0.91 -2.50 2.29
CA ARG A 37 1.98 -2.66 3.29
C ARG A 37 3.07 -1.60 3.21
N ASN A 38 3.22 -0.96 2.06
CA ASN A 38 4.11 0.19 1.86
C ASN A 38 3.47 1.13 0.84
N ALA A 39 3.77 2.43 0.94
CA ALA A 39 3.37 3.45 -0.03
C ALA A 39 4.51 4.47 -0.18
N PRO A 40 4.62 5.11 -1.36
CA PRO A 40 5.69 6.08 -1.62
C PRO A 40 5.59 7.33 -0.74
N SER A 41 6.75 7.94 -0.47
CA SER A 41 6.86 9.17 0.31
C SER A 41 6.81 10.42 -0.56
N PRO A 42 6.36 11.57 -0.04
CA PRO A 42 5.63 11.79 1.22
C PRO A 42 4.15 11.43 1.11
N ALA A 43 3.71 10.44 1.89
CA ALA A 43 2.35 9.90 1.80
C ALA A 43 1.25 10.93 2.15
N ALA A 44 1.52 11.82 3.13
CA ALA A 44 0.52 12.80 3.57
C ALA A 44 0.19 13.83 2.47
N THR A 45 1.21 14.39 1.82
CA THR A 45 1.02 15.41 0.77
C THR A 45 0.63 14.81 -0.57
N SER A 46 0.94 13.53 -0.81
CA SER A 46 0.54 12.79 -2.03
C SER A 46 -0.69 11.89 -1.83
N SER A 47 -1.45 12.11 -0.76
CA SER A 47 -2.56 11.22 -0.35
C SER A 47 -3.62 11.01 -1.42
N LEU A 48 -3.97 12.05 -2.19
CA LEU A 48 -4.96 11.93 -3.29
C LEU A 48 -4.44 11.10 -4.48
N ALA A 49 -3.18 11.27 -4.86
CA ALA A 49 -2.57 10.48 -5.93
C ALA A 49 -2.42 9.01 -5.51
N ILE A 50 -2.03 8.76 -4.26
CA ILE A 50 -1.98 7.43 -3.66
C ILE A 50 -3.36 6.79 -3.64
N ALA A 51 -4.39 7.52 -3.19
CA ALA A 51 -5.76 7.03 -3.14
C ALA A 51 -6.29 6.67 -4.54
N LYS A 52 -6.01 7.51 -5.54
CA LYS A 52 -6.38 7.22 -6.93
C LYS A 52 -5.72 5.93 -7.42
N TYR A 53 -4.42 5.77 -7.20
CA TYR A 53 -3.70 4.56 -7.60
C TYR A 53 -4.27 3.29 -6.95
N ILE A 54 -4.58 3.35 -5.65
CA ILE A 54 -5.20 2.23 -4.92
C ILE A 54 -6.59 1.92 -5.48
N SER A 55 -7.40 2.94 -5.78
CA SER A 55 -8.74 2.77 -6.36
C SER A 55 -8.68 2.11 -7.73
N ASP A 56 -7.83 2.61 -8.62
CA ASP A 56 -7.67 2.07 -9.98
C ASP A 56 -7.18 0.60 -9.92
N LYS A 57 -6.34 0.26 -8.95
CA LYS A 57 -5.89 -1.12 -8.70
C LYS A 57 -7.05 -2.02 -8.23
N LEU A 58 -7.88 -1.55 -7.29
CA LEU A 58 -9.03 -2.30 -6.79
C LEU A 58 -10.05 -2.59 -7.89
N GLU A 59 -10.36 -1.62 -8.76
CA GLU A 59 -11.27 -1.81 -9.89
C GLU A 59 -10.79 -2.91 -10.86
N LYS A 60 -9.47 -3.02 -11.04
CA LYS A 60 -8.86 -4.02 -11.91
C LYS A 60 -8.82 -5.42 -11.27
N ASP A 61 -8.45 -5.48 -10.00
CA ASP A 61 -8.12 -6.74 -9.32
C ASP A 61 -9.36 -7.40 -8.71
N PHE A 62 -10.35 -6.62 -8.27
CA PHE A 62 -11.56 -7.15 -7.67
C PHE A 62 -12.61 -7.43 -8.74
N LYS A 63 -13.00 -8.70 -8.85
CA LYS A 63 -14.11 -9.14 -9.68
C LYS A 63 -15.34 -9.26 -8.79
N PHE A 64 -16.34 -8.42 -9.06
CA PHE A 64 -17.64 -8.48 -8.40
C PHE A 64 -18.49 -9.61 -8.93
#